data_AF-A0A3Q2P907-F1
#
_entry.id   AF-A0A3Q2P907-F1
#
_cell.length_a   1.000
_cell.length_b   1.000
_cell.length_c   1.000
_cell.angle_alpha   90.00
_cell.angle_beta   90.00
_cell.angle_gamma   90.00
#
_symmetry.space_group_name_H-M   'P 1'
#
loop_
_entity.id
_entity.type
_entity.pdbx_description
1 polymer ?
#
loop_
_entity_poly.entity_id
_entity_poly.type
_entity_poly.pdbx_seq_one_letter_code
_entity_poly.pdbx_strand_id
1 'polypeptide(L)'
;MATVQVSEAEKVYILHGIRDDLRVDGRGCEDYRHMEVETDVVSNTDGSAKVTLGHTAVLVGIKAEIGKPRPLIPNEGYLEFFVDCSANATPEFEGRGGEELGTELSNILYKVFNNEHSLDLRSLCISPGEHCWVLYVDVLLLQCDGNLYDAISIAIKAALFNTKIPRVHISSDDEGGKEIELSDDPYDCMRVDVENVPCIVTLCKIGHRHVVDATLQEKACSVASLIISVTHKGVITCTRKVGRGSLDPESICEMTEAGRRVGKALHSPLMKLLQQEESLGKKRQKVGFLG
;
A
#
# COMPACT_ATOMS: atom_id res chain seq x y z
N MET A 1 -5.06 -5.50 18.54
CA MET A 1 -4.86 -4.06 18.27
C MET A 1 -4.54 -3.45 19.60
N ALA A 2 -3.38 -2.79 19.73
CA ALA A 2 -3.02 -2.06 20.95
C ALA A 2 -4.21 -1.18 21.31
N THR A 3 -4.95 -1.64 22.31
CA THR A 3 -6.16 -0.96 22.73
C THR A 3 -5.69 0.23 23.51
N VAL A 4 -5.45 1.33 22.81
CA VAL A 4 -5.24 2.62 23.47
C VAL A 4 -6.50 2.85 24.28
N GLN A 5 -6.39 2.69 25.60
CA GLN A 5 -7.49 2.90 26.52
C GLN A 5 -7.64 4.40 26.69
N VAL A 6 -8.51 4.98 25.87
CA VAL A 6 -8.88 6.40 25.95
C VAL A 6 -10.00 6.54 26.99
N SER A 7 -9.84 7.46 27.93
CA SER A 7 -10.86 7.78 28.93
C SER A 7 -12.10 8.39 28.26
N GLU A 8 -13.28 8.29 28.91
CA GLU A 8 -14.50 8.84 28.32
C GLU A 8 -14.43 10.36 28.15
N ALA A 9 -13.76 11.08 29.06
CA ALA A 9 -13.55 12.51 28.94
C ALA A 9 -12.70 12.89 27.72
N GLU A 10 -11.64 12.13 27.44
CA GLU A 10 -10.82 12.32 26.24
C GLU A 10 -11.60 12.03 24.96
N LYS A 11 -12.46 10.99 24.96
CA LYS A 11 -13.34 10.71 23.81
C LYS A 11 -14.28 11.87 23.52
N VAL A 12 -14.88 12.44 24.55
CA VAL A 12 -15.77 13.61 24.45
C VAL A 12 -15.00 14.82 23.92
N TYR A 13 -13.79 15.05 24.42
CA TYR A 13 -12.92 16.13 23.94
C TYR A 13 -12.60 15.98 22.44
N ILE A 14 -12.20 14.79 22.00
CA ILE A 14 -11.90 14.50 20.59
C ILE A 14 -13.15 14.67 19.71
N LEU A 15 -14.32 14.19 20.17
CA LEU A 15 -15.60 14.34 19.46
C LEU A 15 -15.99 15.81 19.26
N HIS A 16 -15.84 16.65 20.29
CA HIS A 16 -16.12 18.07 20.21
C HIS A 16 -15.10 18.79 19.32
N GLY A 17 -13.81 18.50 19.46
CA GLY A 17 -12.77 19.07 18.61
C GLY A 17 -13.03 18.81 17.13
N ILE A 18 -13.32 17.55 16.76
CA ILE A 18 -13.62 17.17 15.37
C ILE A 18 -14.90 17.85 14.86
N ARG A 19 -15.88 18.09 15.72
CA ARG A 19 -17.08 18.83 15.35
C ARG A 19 -16.78 20.28 14.99
N ASP A 20 -15.79 20.88 15.67
CA ASP A 20 -15.30 22.24 15.44
C ASP A 20 -14.14 22.29 14.41
N ASP A 21 -13.86 21.17 13.71
CA ASP A 21 -12.77 21.00 12.74
C ASP A 21 -11.36 21.24 13.30
N LEU A 22 -11.18 20.93 14.59
CA LEU A 22 -9.91 21.05 15.30
C LEU A 22 -9.45 19.68 15.83
N ARG A 23 -8.24 19.28 15.46
CA ARG A 23 -7.59 18.07 15.98
C ARG A 23 -6.53 18.41 17.02
N VAL A 24 -6.11 17.41 17.79
CA VAL A 24 -5.03 17.53 18.79
C VAL A 24 -3.72 18.07 18.20
N ASP A 25 -3.48 17.75 16.92
CA ASP A 25 -2.28 18.18 16.17
C ASP A 25 -2.47 19.54 15.46
N GLY A 26 -3.62 20.19 15.62
CA GLY A 26 -3.95 21.46 14.94
C GLY A 26 -4.30 21.34 13.45
N ARG A 27 -4.54 20.11 12.97
CA ARG A 27 -4.92 19.80 11.57
C ARG A 27 -6.43 19.77 11.38
N GLY A 28 -6.89 20.00 10.15
CA GLY A 28 -8.29 19.82 9.76
C GLY A 28 -8.68 18.34 9.59
N CYS A 29 -9.97 18.09 9.36
CA CYS A 29 -10.50 16.73 9.19
C CYS A 29 -10.03 16.01 7.91
N GLU A 30 -9.61 16.74 6.86
CA GLU A 30 -9.20 16.19 5.56
C GLU A 30 -7.68 16.20 5.33
N ASP A 31 -6.89 16.62 6.33
CA ASP A 31 -5.44 16.77 6.22
C ASP A 31 -4.65 15.57 6.74
N TYR A 32 -3.60 15.20 6.00
CA TYR A 32 -2.65 14.15 6.35
C TYR A 32 -1.49 14.64 7.21
N ARG A 33 -0.83 13.71 7.91
CA ARG A 33 0.51 13.98 8.49
C ARG A 33 1.51 14.19 7.37
N HIS A 34 2.64 14.79 7.73
CA HIS A 34 3.80 14.77 6.84
C HIS A 34 4.20 13.32 6.55
N MET A 35 4.45 13.04 5.26
CA MET A 35 4.84 11.72 4.76
C MET A 35 6.22 11.81 4.15
N GLU A 36 7.09 10.89 4.56
CA GLU A 36 8.41 10.71 3.99
C GLU A 36 8.42 9.37 3.25
N VAL A 37 8.73 9.42 1.95
CA VAL A 37 8.85 8.24 1.09
C VAL A 37 10.31 8.11 0.69
N GLU A 38 10.86 6.93 0.89
CA GLU A 38 12.23 6.59 0.50
C GLU A 38 12.16 5.35 -0.39
N THR A 39 12.66 5.44 -1.60
CA THR A 39 12.79 4.30 -2.52
C THR A 39 14.18 3.68 -2.43
N ASP A 40 14.30 2.41 -2.83
CA ASP A 40 15.58 1.68 -2.96
C ASP A 40 16.37 1.55 -1.64
N VAL A 41 15.65 1.17 -0.57
CA VAL A 41 16.19 1.00 0.79
C VAL A 41 16.92 -0.33 0.96
N VAL A 42 16.34 -1.41 0.41
CA VAL A 42 16.89 -2.78 0.48
C VAL A 42 17.47 -3.14 -0.87
N SER A 43 18.75 -3.53 -0.89
CA SER A 43 19.49 -3.82 -2.13
C SER A 43 19.31 -5.26 -2.66
N ASN A 44 18.82 -6.18 -1.83
CA ASN A 44 18.66 -7.59 -2.20
C ASN A 44 17.34 -7.88 -2.94
N THR A 45 16.46 -6.90 -3.03
CA THR A 45 15.11 -7.01 -3.63
C THR A 45 15.07 -6.22 -4.94
N ASP A 46 14.30 -6.71 -5.91
CA ASP A 46 14.13 -6.06 -7.23
C ASP A 46 13.45 -4.69 -7.15
N GLY A 47 12.64 -4.48 -6.10
CA GLY A 47 12.12 -3.18 -5.72
C GLY A 47 11.97 -3.08 -4.21
N SER A 48 12.25 -1.91 -3.65
CA SER A 48 11.99 -1.64 -2.24
C SER A 48 11.57 -0.19 -2.03
N ALA A 49 10.76 0.03 -1.01
CA ALA A 49 10.39 1.34 -0.54
C ALA A 49 10.11 1.32 0.96
N LYS A 50 10.39 2.44 1.62
CA LYS A 50 10.03 2.72 3.00
C LYS A 50 9.16 3.97 3.03
N VAL A 51 8.08 3.91 3.79
CA VAL A 51 7.20 5.06 4.00
C VAL A 51 7.09 5.31 5.50
N THR A 52 7.33 6.56 5.88
CA THR A 52 7.16 7.04 7.24
C THR A 52 6.06 8.09 7.21
N LEU A 53 4.94 7.78 7.87
CA LEU A 53 3.76 8.61 7.97
C LEU A 53 3.58 9.00 9.44
N GLY A 54 4.14 10.15 9.82
CA GLY A 54 4.29 10.53 11.23
C GLY A 54 5.03 9.44 12.02
N HIS A 55 4.32 8.74 12.91
CA HIS A 55 4.86 7.64 13.72
C HIS A 55 4.49 6.25 13.19
N THR A 56 3.96 6.14 11.98
CA THR A 56 3.74 4.85 11.31
C THR A 56 4.84 4.65 10.28
N ALA A 57 5.61 3.58 10.43
CA ALA A 57 6.71 3.24 9.51
C ALA A 57 6.46 1.86 8.89
N VAL A 58 6.49 1.80 7.56
CA VAL A 58 6.27 0.59 6.77
C VAL A 58 7.42 0.42 5.79
N LEU A 59 7.96 -0.79 5.72
CA LEU A 59 8.95 -1.19 4.73
C LEU A 59 8.29 -2.20 3.78
N VAL A 60 8.48 -2.03 2.48
CA VAL A 60 7.99 -2.96 1.46
C VAL A 60 9.17 -3.41 0.60
N GLY A 61 9.28 -4.73 0.42
CA GLY A 61 10.17 -5.38 -0.53
C GLY A 61 9.36 -6.08 -1.60
N ILE A 62 9.85 -6.04 -2.84
CA ILE A 62 9.28 -6.75 -3.98
C ILE A 62 10.36 -7.64 -4.57
N LYS A 63 10.02 -8.91 -4.71
CA LYS A 63 10.88 -9.92 -5.33
C LYS A 63 10.16 -10.52 -6.53
N ALA A 64 10.82 -10.55 -7.67
CA ALA A 64 10.31 -11.16 -8.89
C ALA A 64 10.88 -12.58 -9.03
N GLU A 65 10.01 -13.57 -9.12
CA GLU A 65 10.41 -14.97 -9.37
C GLU A 65 9.68 -15.52 -10.60
N ILE A 66 10.34 -16.43 -11.32
CA ILE A 66 9.73 -17.14 -12.44
C ILE A 66 8.99 -18.35 -11.89
N GLY A 67 7.68 -18.35 -12.05
CA GLY A 67 6.79 -19.41 -11.59
C GLY A 67 5.88 -19.94 -12.71
N LYS A 68 5.02 -20.90 -12.35
CA LYS A 68 3.95 -21.36 -13.24
C LYS A 68 2.71 -20.49 -13.05
N PRO A 69 2.03 -20.05 -14.13
CA PRO A 69 0.81 -19.28 -14.00
C PRO A 69 -0.33 -20.11 -13.42
N ARG A 70 -1.36 -19.42 -12.92
CA ARG A 70 -2.57 -20.07 -12.42
C ARG A 70 -3.29 -20.76 -13.60
N PRO A 71 -3.77 -22.01 -13.44
CA PRO A 71 -4.35 -22.77 -14.56
C PRO A 71 -5.62 -22.13 -15.13
N LEU A 72 -6.31 -21.30 -14.33
CA LEU A 72 -7.52 -20.58 -14.75
C LEU A 72 -7.22 -19.42 -15.70
N ILE A 73 -6.01 -18.84 -15.60
CA ILE A 73 -5.63 -17.60 -16.29
C ILE A 73 -4.15 -17.73 -16.72
N PRO A 74 -3.87 -18.53 -17.78
CA PRO A 74 -2.50 -18.89 -18.16
C PRO A 74 -1.71 -17.74 -18.81
N ASN A 75 -2.38 -16.64 -19.17
CA ASN A 75 -1.83 -15.54 -19.96
C ASN A 75 -1.38 -14.34 -19.12
N GLU A 76 -1.46 -14.43 -17.79
CA GLU A 76 -1.10 -13.35 -16.88
C GLU A 76 -0.21 -13.83 -15.74
N GLY A 77 0.69 -12.97 -15.30
CA GLY A 77 1.37 -13.12 -14.01
C GLY A 77 0.42 -12.82 -12.85
N TYR A 78 0.89 -13.00 -11.63
CA TYR A 78 0.13 -12.65 -10.44
C TYR A 78 1.02 -12.07 -9.34
N LEU A 79 0.41 -11.30 -8.45
CA LEU A 79 1.05 -10.73 -7.28
C LEU A 79 0.62 -11.54 -6.06
N GLU A 80 1.57 -11.86 -5.19
CA GLU A 80 1.30 -12.43 -3.88
C GLU A 80 1.69 -11.41 -2.81
N PHE A 81 0.76 -11.13 -1.89
CA PHE A 81 0.97 -10.16 -0.82
C PHE A 81 1.16 -10.87 0.51
N PHE A 82 2.32 -10.67 1.12
CA PHE A 82 2.59 -11.09 2.48
C PHE A 82 2.75 -9.87 3.37
N VAL A 83 2.08 -9.88 4.53
CA VAL A 83 2.14 -8.78 5.49
C VAL A 83 2.64 -9.33 6.81
N ASP A 84 3.87 -8.96 7.16
CA ASP A 84 4.50 -9.28 8.42
C ASP A 84 4.31 -8.13 9.43
N CYS A 85 3.63 -8.46 10.53
CA CYS A 85 3.44 -7.54 11.64
C CYS A 85 4.56 -7.75 12.66
N SER A 86 5.64 -6.97 12.55
CA SER A 86 6.76 -7.09 13.48
C SER A 86 6.33 -6.78 14.92
N ALA A 87 6.90 -7.52 15.88
CA ALA A 87 6.76 -7.24 17.32
C ALA A 87 7.27 -5.84 17.72
N ASN A 88 8.13 -5.23 16.89
CA ASN A 88 8.59 -3.85 17.08
C ASN A 88 7.46 -2.83 17.00
N ALA A 89 6.42 -3.10 16.20
CA ALA A 89 5.33 -2.15 16.01
C ALA A 89 4.45 -2.05 17.26
N THR A 90 4.07 -3.20 17.83
CA THR A 90 3.43 -3.29 19.14
C THR A 90 3.77 -4.65 19.78
N PRO A 91 4.01 -4.70 21.10
CA PRO A 91 4.35 -5.96 21.79
C PRO A 91 3.22 -7.00 21.72
N GLU A 92 1.97 -6.58 21.46
CA GLU A 92 0.85 -7.50 21.26
C GLU A 92 0.96 -8.34 19.98
N PHE A 93 1.85 -7.97 19.05
CA PHE A 93 2.11 -8.76 17.84
C PHE A 93 3.10 -9.90 18.07
N GLU A 94 3.64 -10.06 19.28
CA GLU A 94 4.49 -11.20 19.60
C GLU A 94 3.79 -12.55 19.38
N GLY A 95 4.52 -13.49 18.78
CA GLY A 95 4.02 -14.82 18.48
C GLY A 95 2.99 -14.81 17.34
N ARG A 96 1.74 -15.14 17.64
CA ARG A 96 0.64 -15.25 16.65
C ARG A 96 -0.33 -14.07 16.67
N GLY A 97 -0.09 -13.06 17.51
CA GLY A 97 -1.01 -11.93 17.69
C GLY A 97 -1.19 -11.07 16.43
N GLY A 98 -0.18 -11.01 15.55
CA GLY A 98 -0.21 -10.24 14.31
C GLY A 98 -0.82 -10.96 13.10
N GLU A 99 -1.03 -12.27 13.16
CA GLU A 99 -1.40 -13.09 11.99
C GLU A 99 -2.80 -12.75 11.45
N GLU A 100 -3.76 -12.47 12.35
CA GLU A 100 -5.12 -12.09 11.96
C GLU A 100 -5.14 -10.76 11.18
N LEU A 101 -4.39 -9.76 11.67
CA LEU A 101 -4.30 -8.46 11.03
C LEU A 101 -3.51 -8.53 9.72
N GLY A 102 -2.41 -9.28 9.68
CA GLY A 102 -1.65 -9.54 8.46
C GLY A 102 -2.54 -10.17 7.38
N THR A 103 -3.33 -11.18 7.76
CA THR A 103 -4.27 -11.85 6.85
C THR A 103 -5.39 -10.92 6.38
N GLU A 104 -5.94 -10.07 7.26
CA GLU A 104 -6.93 -9.06 6.88
C GLU A 104 -6.35 -8.06 5.87
N LEU A 105 -5.13 -7.57 6.12
CA LEU A 105 -4.41 -6.64 5.26
C LEU A 105 -4.13 -7.26 3.89
N SER A 106 -3.55 -8.46 3.86
CA SER A 106 -3.32 -9.21 2.61
C SER A 106 -4.60 -9.38 1.81
N ASN A 107 -5.71 -9.77 2.45
CA ASN A 107 -7.00 -9.94 1.77
C ASN A 107 -7.54 -8.63 1.16
N ILE A 108 -7.32 -7.49 1.81
CA ILE A 108 -7.69 -6.17 1.29
C ILE A 108 -6.80 -5.83 0.10
N LEU A 109 -5.50 -6.02 0.20
CA LEU A 109 -4.54 -5.79 -0.89
C LEU A 109 -4.90 -6.65 -2.12
N TYR A 110 -5.16 -7.95 -1.94
CA TYR A 110 -5.63 -8.81 -3.03
C TYR A 110 -6.88 -8.23 -3.72
N LYS A 111 -7.87 -7.75 -2.97
CA LYS A 111 -9.08 -7.14 -3.57
C LYS A 111 -8.81 -5.83 -4.31
N VAL A 112 -7.84 -5.06 -3.84
CA VAL A 112 -7.46 -3.77 -4.45
C VAL A 112 -6.70 -3.99 -5.76
N PHE A 113 -5.84 -5.00 -5.83
CA PHE A 113 -4.98 -5.29 -6.98
C PHE A 113 -5.56 -6.32 -7.95
N ASN A 114 -6.61 -7.08 -7.58
CA ASN A 114 -7.30 -8.02 -8.47
C ASN A 114 -8.23 -7.32 -9.48
N ASN A 115 -7.84 -6.13 -9.94
CA ASN A 115 -8.54 -5.37 -10.97
C ASN A 115 -7.65 -5.27 -12.21
N GLU A 116 -8.17 -5.73 -13.34
CA GLU A 116 -7.50 -5.82 -14.65
C GLU A 116 -6.97 -4.47 -15.18
N HIS A 117 -7.47 -3.34 -14.66
CA HIS A 117 -7.00 -2.01 -15.02
C HIS A 117 -5.86 -1.47 -14.15
N SER A 118 -5.52 -2.12 -13.04
CA SER A 118 -4.57 -1.57 -12.06
C SER A 118 -3.11 -1.83 -12.43
N LEU A 119 -2.80 -3.01 -12.97
CA LEU A 119 -1.47 -3.46 -13.38
C LEU A 119 -1.59 -4.27 -14.67
N ASP A 120 -0.67 -4.05 -15.61
CA ASP A 120 -0.61 -4.86 -16.82
C ASP A 120 0.07 -6.21 -16.55
N LEU A 121 -0.71 -7.17 -16.04
CA LEU A 121 -0.23 -8.52 -15.72
C LEU A 121 0.10 -9.35 -16.95
N ARG A 122 -0.32 -8.92 -18.15
CA ARG A 122 0.01 -9.61 -19.41
C ARG A 122 1.47 -9.41 -19.77
N SER A 123 2.01 -8.25 -19.45
CA SER A 123 3.42 -7.89 -19.64
C SER A 123 4.37 -8.79 -18.83
N LEU A 124 3.85 -9.41 -17.76
CA LEU A 124 4.54 -10.35 -16.87
C LEU A 124 4.49 -11.81 -17.37
N CYS A 125 3.74 -12.11 -18.43
CA CYS A 125 3.69 -13.46 -19.00
C CYS A 125 4.89 -13.67 -19.94
N ILE A 126 5.67 -14.73 -19.69
CA ILE A 126 6.83 -15.08 -20.53
C ILE A 126 6.40 -16.10 -21.59
N SER A 127 5.80 -17.22 -21.15
CA SER A 127 5.21 -18.25 -22.00
C SER A 127 3.86 -18.67 -21.41
N PRO A 128 2.74 -18.52 -22.16
CA PRO A 128 1.41 -18.81 -21.64
C PRO A 128 1.31 -20.27 -21.20
N GLY A 129 0.85 -20.47 -19.97
CA GLY A 129 0.64 -21.81 -19.38
C GLY A 129 1.89 -22.51 -18.81
N GLU A 130 3.09 -21.97 -19.03
CA GLU A 130 4.33 -22.60 -18.53
C GLU A 130 5.13 -21.69 -17.60
N HIS A 131 5.42 -20.46 -18.03
CA HIS A 131 6.30 -19.55 -17.30
C HIS A 131 5.70 -18.14 -17.24
N CYS A 132 5.51 -17.64 -16.02
CA CYS A 132 5.11 -16.27 -15.76
C CYS A 132 5.95 -15.68 -14.63
N TRP A 133 6.05 -14.36 -14.61
CA TRP A 133 6.56 -13.64 -13.46
C TRP A 133 5.54 -13.62 -12.33
N VAL A 134 6.01 -13.98 -11.14
CA VAL A 134 5.29 -13.87 -9.88
C VAL A 134 6.00 -12.80 -9.06
N LEU A 135 5.25 -11.76 -8.68
CA LEU A 135 5.78 -10.70 -7.82
C LEU A 135 5.35 -10.96 -6.39
N TYR A 136 6.32 -11.30 -5.55
CA TYR A 136 6.13 -11.41 -4.11
C TYR A 136 6.32 -10.02 -3.49
N VAL A 137 5.25 -9.50 -2.90
CA VAL A 137 5.25 -8.21 -2.22
C VAL A 137 5.20 -8.48 -0.72
N ASP A 138 6.34 -8.26 -0.07
CA ASP A 138 6.52 -8.43 1.36
C ASP A 138 6.40 -7.07 2.05
N VAL A 139 5.38 -6.90 2.87
CA VAL A 139 5.13 -5.70 3.66
C VAL A 139 5.54 -5.98 5.10
N LEU A 140 6.52 -5.23 5.61
CA LEU A 140 6.96 -5.30 7.00
C LEU A 140 6.53 -4.03 7.75
N LEU A 141 5.70 -4.21 8.77
CA LEU A 141 5.29 -3.13 9.67
C LEU A 141 6.36 -2.91 10.73
N LEU A 142 6.96 -1.72 10.78
CA LEU A 142 7.97 -1.35 11.78
C LEU A 142 7.35 -0.62 12.97
N GLN A 143 6.43 0.31 12.70
CA GLN A 143 5.76 1.11 13.72
C GLN A 143 4.29 1.33 13.34
N CYS A 144 3.40 1.30 14.34
CA CYS A 144 1.96 1.44 14.14
C CYS A 144 1.43 2.60 14.99
N ASP A 145 1.11 3.73 14.36
CA ASP A 145 0.43 4.87 14.99
C ASP A 145 -0.78 5.34 14.15
N GLY A 146 -1.60 4.37 13.73
CA GLY A 146 -2.78 4.63 12.91
C GLY A 146 -2.49 4.66 11.41
N ASN A 147 -3.57 4.79 10.64
CA ASN A 147 -3.57 4.87 9.17
C ASN A 147 -2.64 3.88 8.42
N LEU A 148 -2.57 2.62 8.87
CA LEU A 148 -1.72 1.59 8.27
C LEU A 148 -2.04 1.32 6.79
N TYR A 149 -3.33 1.25 6.44
CA TYR A 149 -3.76 0.88 5.09
C TYR A 149 -3.23 1.82 4.02
N ASP A 150 -3.21 3.12 4.32
CA ASP A 150 -2.76 4.14 3.39
C ASP A 150 -1.24 4.08 3.22
N ALA A 151 -0.51 4.05 4.33
CA ALA A 151 0.95 3.93 4.34
C ALA A 151 1.42 2.68 3.56
N ILE A 152 0.76 1.53 3.75
CA ILE A 152 1.05 0.30 3.00
C ILE A 152 0.79 0.50 1.50
N SER A 153 -0.33 1.12 1.13
CA SER A 153 -0.67 1.32 -0.28
C SER A 153 0.31 2.25 -0.99
N ILE A 154 0.75 3.32 -0.32
CA ILE A 154 1.76 4.24 -0.82
C ILE A 154 3.11 3.53 -0.94
N ALA A 155 3.48 2.73 0.06
CA ALA A 155 4.73 1.98 0.05
C ALA A 155 4.78 0.92 -1.06
N ILE A 156 3.69 0.18 -1.28
CA ILE A 156 3.58 -0.79 -2.39
C ILE A 156 3.69 -0.06 -3.73
N LYS A 157 3.02 1.07 -3.89
CA LYS A 157 3.09 1.86 -5.14
C LYS A 157 4.50 2.39 -5.40
N ALA A 158 5.18 2.91 -4.37
CA ALA A 158 6.55 3.38 -4.46
C ALA A 158 7.53 2.23 -4.76
N ALA A 159 7.33 1.06 -4.14
CA ALA A 159 8.15 -0.13 -4.39
C ALA A 159 7.96 -0.64 -5.82
N LEU A 160 6.71 -0.72 -6.32
CA LEU A 160 6.39 -1.12 -7.69
C LEU A 160 7.00 -0.18 -8.73
N PHE A 161 7.02 1.12 -8.45
CA PHE A 161 7.65 2.11 -9.35
C PHE A 161 9.16 1.87 -9.50
N ASN A 162 9.80 1.42 -8.42
CA ASN A 162 11.22 1.13 -8.39
C ASN A 162 11.55 -0.31 -8.84
N THR A 163 10.56 -1.19 -9.01
CA THR A 163 10.78 -2.57 -9.42
C THR A 163 11.39 -2.64 -10.81
N LYS A 164 12.54 -3.31 -10.90
CA LYS A 164 13.25 -3.60 -12.16
C LYS A 164 13.29 -5.09 -12.37
N ILE A 165 12.53 -5.58 -13.34
CA ILE A 165 12.46 -7.00 -13.66
C ILE A 165 13.47 -7.27 -14.78
N PRO A 166 14.42 -8.20 -14.63
CA PRO A 166 15.34 -8.52 -15.71
C PRO A 166 14.59 -9.11 -16.90
N ARG A 167 14.99 -8.76 -18.12
CA ARG A 167 14.40 -9.37 -19.31
C ARG A 167 14.83 -10.82 -19.46
N VAL A 168 13.89 -11.61 -19.96
CA VAL A 168 14.05 -13.04 -20.18
C VAL A 168 13.94 -13.32 -21.67
N HIS A 169 14.92 -14.04 -22.20
CA HIS A 169 14.88 -14.60 -23.53
C HIS A 169 14.55 -16.09 -23.42
N ILE A 170 13.57 -16.54 -24.20
CA ILE A 170 13.27 -17.97 -24.32
C ILE A 170 14.01 -18.48 -25.54
N SER A 171 15.00 -19.32 -25.33
CA SER A 171 15.61 -20.15 -26.38
C SER A 171 14.82 -21.46 -26.41
N SER A 172 14.30 -21.82 -27.58
CA SER A 172 13.62 -23.12 -27.78
C SER A 172 14.62 -24.06 -28.43
N ASP A 173 15.03 -25.10 -27.73
CA ASP A 173 15.83 -26.18 -28.33
C ASP A 173 14.95 -27.09 -29.18
N ASP A 174 15.56 -27.70 -30.20
CA ASP A 174 14.92 -28.58 -31.21
C ASP A 174 14.27 -29.85 -30.57
N GLU A 175 14.62 -30.16 -29.31
CA GLU A 175 14.05 -31.25 -28.50
C GLU A 175 12.86 -30.85 -27.60
N GLY A 176 12.37 -29.60 -27.69
CA GLY A 176 11.17 -29.15 -26.96
C GLY A 176 11.42 -28.74 -25.50
N GLY A 177 12.67 -28.67 -25.07
CA GLY A 177 13.06 -27.97 -23.85
C GLY A 177 13.09 -26.47 -24.10
N LYS A 178 12.37 -25.68 -23.28
CA LYS A 178 12.50 -24.22 -23.26
C LYS A 178 13.54 -23.85 -22.22
N GLU A 179 14.65 -23.30 -22.66
CA GLU A 179 15.65 -22.72 -21.77
C GLU A 179 15.37 -21.23 -21.58
N ILE A 180 15.44 -20.80 -20.32
CA ILE A 180 15.17 -19.43 -19.90
C ILE A 180 16.53 -18.76 -19.72
N GLU A 181 16.93 -17.97 -20.71
CA GLU A 181 18.14 -17.16 -20.64
C GLU A 181 17.79 -15.81 -20.03
N LEU A 182 18.41 -15.48 -18.90
CA LEU A 182 18.33 -14.15 -18.32
C LEU A 182 19.32 -13.25 -19.06
N SER A 183 18.90 -12.03 -19.40
CA SER A 183 19.83 -11.03 -19.93
C SER A 183 20.88 -10.70 -18.86
N ASP A 184 22.16 -10.85 -19.21
CA ASP A 184 23.29 -10.51 -18.34
C ASP A 184 23.48 -8.99 -18.16
N ASP A 185 22.74 -8.17 -18.92
CA ASP A 185 22.79 -6.72 -18.85
C ASP A 185 21.97 -6.18 -17.67
N PRO A 186 22.60 -5.62 -16.62
CA PRO A 186 21.89 -5.08 -15.45
C PRO A 186 21.09 -3.80 -15.75
N TYR A 187 21.14 -3.30 -16.99
CA TYR A 187 20.41 -2.13 -17.45
C TYR A 187 19.21 -2.49 -18.34
N ASP A 188 19.14 -3.72 -18.85
CA ASP A 188 18.01 -4.20 -19.66
C ASP A 188 16.92 -4.79 -18.75
N CYS A 189 16.32 -3.90 -17.96
CA CYS A 189 15.24 -4.24 -17.06
C CYS A 189 13.91 -3.69 -17.58
N MET A 190 12.89 -4.52 -17.53
CA MET A 190 11.51 -4.12 -17.70
C MET A 190 11.00 -3.42 -16.44
N ARG A 191 10.27 -2.33 -16.62
CA ARG A 191 9.57 -1.64 -15.55
C ARG A 191 8.08 -1.90 -15.63
N VAL A 192 7.44 -1.96 -14.47
CA VAL A 192 6.00 -2.08 -14.34
C VAL A 192 5.37 -0.69 -14.45
N ASP A 193 4.29 -0.57 -15.23
CA ASP A 193 3.51 0.67 -15.25
C ASP A 193 2.73 0.83 -13.95
N VAL A 194 2.92 1.97 -13.28
CA VAL A 194 2.27 2.26 -11.98
C VAL A 194 1.26 3.39 -12.04
N GLU A 195 0.90 3.88 -13.22
CA GLU A 195 -0.01 5.02 -13.33
C GLU A 195 -1.38 4.69 -12.74
N ASN A 196 -1.88 3.48 -13.02
CA ASN A 196 -3.18 3.03 -12.55
C ASN A 196 -3.18 2.38 -11.17
N VAL A 197 -2.02 2.26 -10.50
CA VAL A 197 -1.95 1.68 -9.16
C VAL A 197 -2.77 2.54 -8.18
N PRO A 198 -3.78 1.95 -7.51
CA PRO A 198 -4.65 2.69 -6.60
C PRO A 198 -3.95 2.98 -5.27
N CYS A 199 -4.29 4.12 -4.68
CA CYS A 199 -3.94 4.47 -3.30
C CYS A 199 -5.16 4.20 -2.40
N ILE A 200 -4.92 3.69 -1.19
CA ILE A 200 -5.99 3.39 -0.23
C ILE A 200 -6.15 4.57 0.71
N VAL A 201 -7.33 5.16 0.75
CA VAL A 201 -7.70 6.23 1.68
C VAL A 201 -8.59 5.64 2.76
N THR A 202 -8.21 5.88 4.03
CA THR A 202 -9.03 5.47 5.18
C THR A 202 -9.76 6.67 5.75
N LEU A 203 -11.10 6.60 5.75
CA LEU A 203 -11.97 7.60 6.37
C LEU A 203 -12.62 7.02 7.61
N CYS A 204 -12.43 7.63 8.77
CA CYS A 204 -13.07 7.24 10.02
C CYS A 204 -14.24 8.16 10.32
N LYS A 205 -15.42 7.61 10.62
CA LYS A 205 -16.57 8.38 11.10
C LYS A 205 -16.47 8.56 12.60
N ILE A 206 -16.37 9.83 13.02
CA ILE A 206 -16.35 10.23 14.43
C ILE A 206 -17.50 11.23 14.64
N GLY A 207 -18.52 10.79 15.37
CA GLY A 207 -19.77 11.54 15.51
C GLY A 207 -20.46 11.74 14.15
N HIS A 208 -20.69 12.99 13.78
CA HIS A 208 -21.32 13.36 12.50
C HIS A 208 -20.32 13.71 11.39
N ARG A 209 -19.02 13.79 11.69
CA ARG A 209 -17.98 14.15 10.71
C ARG A 209 -17.14 12.92 10.34
N HIS A 210 -16.54 12.98 9.17
CA HIS A 210 -15.52 12.00 8.75
C HIS A 210 -14.14 12.65 8.87
N VAL A 211 -13.17 11.85 9.30
CA VAL A 211 -11.78 12.26 9.46
C VAL A 211 -10.91 11.33 8.62
N VAL A 212 -9.97 11.92 7.90
CA VAL A 212 -8.95 11.23 7.15
C VAL A 212 -7.70 11.12 8.02
N ASP A 213 -6.92 10.04 7.85
CA ASP A 213 -5.69 9.82 8.61
C ASP A 213 -5.92 9.83 10.13
N ALA A 214 -6.88 9.01 10.57
CA ALA A 214 -7.22 8.93 11.99
C ALA A 214 -6.07 8.34 12.81
N THR A 215 -5.72 9.04 13.89
CA THR A 215 -4.75 8.54 14.89
C THR A 215 -5.33 7.34 15.63
N LEU A 216 -4.50 6.60 16.38
CA LEU A 216 -5.00 5.48 17.19
C LEU A 216 -6.09 5.92 18.19
N GLN A 217 -5.91 7.09 18.80
CA GLN A 217 -6.87 7.68 19.75
C GLN A 217 -8.20 8.03 19.06
N GLU A 218 -8.14 8.66 17.89
CA GLU A 218 -9.32 8.99 17.10
C GLU A 218 -10.04 7.73 16.57
N LYS A 219 -9.27 6.71 16.16
CA LYS A 219 -9.81 5.42 15.74
C LYS A 219 -10.54 4.72 16.88
N ALA A 220 -10.04 4.81 18.11
CA ALA A 220 -10.73 4.28 19.29
C ALA A 220 -12.05 5.01 19.60
N CYS A 221 -12.18 6.27 19.17
CA CYS A 221 -13.43 7.04 19.25
C CYS A 221 -14.37 6.81 18.06
N SER A 222 -13.87 6.22 16.98
CA SER A 222 -14.62 6.04 15.75
C SER A 222 -15.64 4.90 15.83
N VAL A 223 -16.78 5.10 15.19
CA VAL A 223 -17.89 4.12 15.15
C VAL A 223 -17.68 3.14 14.00
N ALA A 224 -17.25 3.66 12.85
CA ALA A 224 -16.97 2.91 11.64
C ALA A 224 -15.85 3.59 10.84
N SER A 225 -15.11 2.79 10.09
CA SER A 225 -14.10 3.25 9.14
C SER A 225 -14.46 2.74 7.74
N LEU A 226 -14.34 3.59 6.75
CA LEU A 226 -14.51 3.27 5.35
C LEU A 226 -13.14 3.32 4.67
N ILE A 227 -12.74 2.21 4.09
CA ILE A 227 -11.52 2.06 3.31
C ILE A 227 -11.91 2.17 1.84
N ILE A 228 -11.31 3.10 1.11
CA ILE A 228 -11.61 3.37 -0.29
C ILE A 228 -10.32 3.34 -1.07
N SER A 229 -10.23 2.52 -2.11
CA SER A 229 -9.08 2.55 -3.02
C SER A 229 -9.39 3.37 -4.26
N VAL A 230 -8.53 4.35 -4.54
CA VAL A 230 -8.74 5.37 -5.57
C VAL A 230 -7.55 5.39 -6.53
N THR A 231 -7.84 5.30 -7.82
CA THR A 231 -6.86 5.46 -8.91
C THR A 231 -6.59 6.94 -9.22
N HIS A 232 -5.55 7.26 -9.98
CA HIS A 232 -5.26 8.64 -10.38
C HIS A 232 -6.43 9.34 -11.11
N LYS A 233 -7.21 8.57 -11.88
CA LYS A 233 -8.40 9.06 -12.61
C LYS A 233 -9.56 9.40 -11.67
N GLY A 234 -9.51 8.92 -10.42
CA GLY A 234 -10.58 9.02 -9.44
C GLY A 234 -11.62 7.92 -9.59
N VAL A 235 -11.30 6.83 -10.29
CA VAL A 235 -12.11 5.61 -10.30
C VAL A 235 -11.83 4.88 -8.99
N ILE A 236 -12.91 4.43 -8.35
CA ILE A 236 -12.87 3.69 -7.10
C ILE A 236 -12.84 2.21 -7.42
N THR A 237 -11.80 1.51 -6.97
CA THR A 237 -11.64 0.08 -7.25
C THR A 237 -12.33 -0.77 -6.20
N CYS A 238 -12.13 -0.43 -4.92
CA CYS A 238 -12.67 -1.18 -3.80
C CYS A 238 -13.16 -0.21 -2.72
N THR A 239 -14.30 -0.54 -2.13
CA THR A 239 -14.81 0.10 -0.93
C THR A 239 -15.07 -0.98 0.11
N ARG A 240 -14.51 -0.83 1.31
CA ARG A 240 -14.72 -1.76 2.41
C ARG A 240 -14.98 -1.01 3.71
N LYS A 241 -16.10 -1.33 4.34
CA LYS A 241 -16.40 -0.87 5.69
C LYS A 241 -15.74 -1.79 6.71
N VAL A 242 -15.05 -1.19 7.65
CA VAL A 242 -14.41 -1.83 8.82
C VAL A 242 -14.95 -1.15 10.09
N GLY A 243 -14.93 -1.85 11.21
CA GLY A 243 -15.42 -1.35 12.49
C GLY A 243 -16.77 -1.93 12.89
N ARG A 244 -17.12 -1.79 14.17
CA ARG A 244 -18.25 -2.48 14.81
C ARG A 244 -19.58 -1.73 14.73
N GLY A 245 -19.58 -0.43 14.44
CA GLY A 245 -20.79 0.37 14.42
C GLY A 245 -21.53 0.41 13.07
N SER A 246 -22.68 1.09 13.05
CA SER A 246 -23.46 1.35 11.84
C SER A 246 -22.93 2.58 11.08
N LEU A 247 -23.31 2.68 9.81
CA LEU A 247 -22.96 3.82 8.96
C LEU A 247 -24.17 4.22 8.13
N ASP A 248 -24.49 5.51 8.12
CA ASP A 248 -25.61 6.07 7.36
C ASP A 248 -25.27 6.08 5.86
N PRO A 249 -26.25 5.80 4.97
CA PRO A 249 -26.00 5.76 3.54
C PRO A 249 -25.58 7.11 2.96
N GLU A 250 -26.11 8.22 3.48
CA GLU A 250 -25.72 9.58 3.07
C GLU A 250 -24.25 9.85 3.41
N SER A 251 -23.81 9.45 4.61
CA SER A 251 -22.40 9.58 5.00
C SER A 251 -21.48 8.72 4.15
N ILE A 252 -21.93 7.57 3.63
CA ILE A 252 -21.11 6.76 2.71
C ILE A 252 -20.83 7.54 1.43
N CYS A 253 -21.84 8.20 0.85
CA CYS A 253 -21.67 9.01 -0.35
C CYS A 253 -20.68 10.17 -0.09
N GLU A 254 -20.85 10.91 1.00
CA GLU A 254 -19.94 12.00 1.38
C GLU A 254 -18.50 11.50 1.58
N MET A 255 -18.32 10.40 2.31
CA MET A 255 -17.00 9.79 2.53
C MET A 255 -16.37 9.30 1.24
N THR A 256 -17.19 8.84 0.29
CA THR A 256 -16.74 8.39 -1.03
C THR A 256 -16.24 9.56 -1.88
N GLU A 257 -16.95 10.68 -1.87
CA GLU A 257 -16.52 11.90 -2.55
C GLU A 257 -15.26 12.51 -1.95
N ALA A 258 -15.19 12.56 -0.61
CA ALA A 258 -14.01 13.00 0.13
C ALA A 258 -12.80 12.10 -0.17
N GLY A 259 -12.99 10.78 -0.10
CA GLY A 259 -11.95 9.80 -0.45
C GLY A 259 -11.45 9.97 -1.89
N ARG A 260 -12.34 10.26 -2.85
CA ARG A 260 -11.94 10.54 -4.23
C ARG A 260 -11.10 11.81 -4.36
N ARG A 261 -11.46 12.88 -3.65
CA ARG A 261 -10.72 14.16 -3.66
C ARG A 261 -9.33 13.97 -3.07
N VAL A 262 -9.27 13.36 -1.91
CA VAL A 262 -8.04 13.04 -1.18
C VAL A 262 -7.14 12.11 -1.99
N GLY A 263 -7.68 11.03 -2.56
CA GLY A 263 -6.89 10.08 -3.35
C GLY A 263 -6.22 10.74 -4.56
N LYS A 264 -6.91 11.66 -5.25
CA LYS A 264 -6.31 12.47 -6.32
C LYS A 264 -5.21 13.40 -5.79
N ALA A 265 -5.46 14.03 -4.64
CA ALA A 265 -4.51 14.92 -4.01
C ALA A 265 -3.25 14.18 -3.53
N LEU A 266 -3.33 12.91 -3.12
CA LEU A 266 -2.19 12.08 -2.74
C LEU A 266 -1.41 11.55 -3.95
N HIS A 267 -2.08 11.24 -5.05
CA HIS A 267 -1.42 10.64 -6.21
C HIS A 267 -0.47 11.62 -6.91
N SER A 268 -0.84 12.90 -7.03
CA SER A 268 -0.04 13.88 -7.78
C SER A 268 1.31 14.24 -7.14
N PRO A 269 1.43 14.46 -5.81
CA PRO A 269 2.71 14.69 -5.16
C PRO A 269 3.54 13.42 -5.12
N LEU A 270 2.93 12.25 -4.90
CA LEU A 270 3.64 10.97 -4.89
C LEU A 270 4.34 10.71 -6.21
N MET A 271 3.64 10.86 -7.35
CA MET A 271 4.26 10.68 -8.67
C MET A 271 5.38 11.71 -8.93
N LYS A 272 5.19 12.97 -8.52
CA LYS A 272 6.24 14.00 -8.64
C LYS A 272 7.47 13.67 -7.81
N LEU A 273 7.29 13.20 -6.57
CA LEU A 273 8.38 12.79 -5.70
C LEU A 273 9.15 11.62 -6.32
N LEU A 274 8.45 10.57 -6.77
CA LEU A 274 9.07 9.41 -7.40
C LEU A 274 9.86 9.77 -8.67
N GLN A 275 9.33 10.66 -9.52
CA GLN A 275 10.04 11.16 -10.71
C GLN A 275 11.25 12.03 -10.35
N GLN A 276 11.14 12.86 -9.31
CA GLN A 276 12.26 13.65 -8.81
C GLN A 276 13.36 12.74 -8.26
N GLU A 277 13.01 11.72 -7.47
CA GLU A 277 13.94 10.73 -6.95
C GLU A 277 14.68 10.00 -8.08
N GLU A 278 13.96 9.60 -9.13
CA GLU A 278 14.57 8.97 -10.30
C GLU A 278 15.58 9.91 -10.99
N SER A 279 15.24 11.19 -11.13
CA SER A 279 16.12 12.19 -11.75
C SER A 279 17.40 12.45 -10.96
N LEU A 280 17.32 12.32 -9.63
CA LEU A 280 18.46 12.43 -8.72
C LEU A 280 19.37 11.20 -8.83
N GLY A 281 18.79 10.02 -9.07
CA GLY A 281 19.51 8.77 -9.39
C GLY A 281 20.67 8.49 -8.43
N LYS A 282 21.85 8.19 -8.98
CA LYS A 282 23.08 7.86 -8.23
C LYS A 282 23.69 9.02 -7.44
N LYS A 283 23.19 10.26 -7.59
CA LYS A 283 23.72 11.43 -6.86
C LYS A 283 23.18 11.53 -5.43
N ARG A 284 22.09 10.83 -5.12
CA ARG A 284 21.53 10.78 -3.77
C ARG A 284 22.30 9.74 -2.94
N GLN A 285 22.74 10.15 -1.76
CA GLN A 285 23.15 9.18 -0.74
C GLN A 285 21.90 8.45 -0.26
N LYS A 286 21.90 7.12 -0.37
CA LYS A 286 20.84 6.25 0.16
C LYS A 286 20.91 6.29 1.68
N VAL A 287 20.21 7.23 2.31
CA VAL A 287 20.11 7.37 3.77
C VAL A 287 18.97 6.50 4.30
N GLY A 288 19.02 5.19 4.05
CA GLY A 288 18.07 4.27 4.68
C GLY A 288 18.41 4.08 6.16
N PHE A 289 17.52 4.49 7.06
CA PHE A 289 17.63 4.30 8.52
C PHE A 289 18.77 5.06 9.24
N LEU A 290 19.43 5.99 8.56
CA LEU A 290 20.48 6.83 9.15
C LEU A 290 19.96 8.27 9.26
N GLY A 291 19.31 8.55 10.40
CA GLY A 291 18.91 9.89 10.84
C GLY A 291 19.49 10.18 12.21
#